data_AF-A0A1Y2AC07-F1
#
_entry.id   AF-A0A1Y2AC07-F1
#
_cell.length_a   1.000
_cell.length_b   1.000
_cell.length_c   1.000
_cell.angle_alpha   90.00
_cell.angle_beta   90.00
_cell.angle_gamma   90.00
#
_symmetry.space_group_name_H-M   'P 1'
#
loop_
_entity.id
_entity.type
_entity.pdbx_description
1 polymer ?
#
loop_
_entity_poly.entity_id
_entity_poly.type
_entity_poly.pdbx_seq_one_letter_code
_entity_poly.pdbx_strand_id
1 'polypeptide(L)'
;MFNLLVEYSIEKGKKLIIDENDIENAISEKYSFCKLKNISEINSIFVKLIYLHKNKNLIEVMFSENSYFLKRFKEINENKGIENESKNYEVLEIENEITKIKLENERKAKKKINNEYELVKIELKEEKKEKEKIRKEIELMKIELAKEKKEKEKIRKDNELMKIENKKKENQKLEIKNYIMEKINNKRDNNETLLTSECKQGNIEEVKKLIHCGMDINKKNKDGDTPLLIACKNGNIELVKYLLSYK
;
A
#
# COMPACT_ATOMS: atom_id res chain seq x y z
N MET A 1 23.02 1.72 48.10
CA MET A 1 23.48 0.31 47.98
C MET A 1 22.93 -0.55 49.10
N PHE A 2 23.25 -0.29 50.38
CA PHE A 2 22.71 -1.07 51.52
C PHE A 2 21.18 -1.18 51.51
N ASN A 3 20.45 -0.06 51.42
CA ASN A 3 18.99 -0.08 51.39
C ASN A 3 18.42 -0.89 50.20
N LEU A 4 19.04 -0.82 49.03
CA LEU A 4 18.64 -1.62 47.86
C LEU A 4 18.82 -3.12 48.12
N LEU A 5 19.88 -3.52 48.84
CA LEU A 5 20.09 -4.92 49.23
C LEU A 5 19.04 -5.39 50.23
N VAL A 6 18.64 -4.52 51.17
CA VAL A 6 17.56 -4.81 52.12
C VAL A 6 16.22 -4.95 51.40
N GLU A 7 15.87 -3.98 50.55
CA GLU A 7 14.65 -4.02 49.72
C GLU A 7 14.59 -5.29 48.87
N TYR A 8 15.68 -5.61 48.16
CA TYR A 8 15.78 -6.82 47.36
C TYR A 8 15.61 -8.09 48.21
N SER A 9 16.20 -8.14 49.41
CA SER A 9 16.08 -9.31 50.30
C SER A 9 14.63 -9.51 50.73
N ILE A 10 13.92 -8.42 51.07
CA ILE A 10 12.49 -8.44 51.41
C ILE A 10 11.65 -8.90 50.22
N GLU A 11 11.87 -8.36 49.03
CA GLU A 11 11.16 -8.76 47.80
C GLU A 11 11.34 -10.25 47.48
N LYS A 12 12.51 -10.82 47.81
CA LYS A 12 12.80 -12.24 47.61
C LYS A 12 12.42 -13.12 48.80
N GLY A 13 11.79 -12.57 49.83
CA GLY A 13 11.41 -13.31 51.05
C GLY A 13 12.61 -13.86 51.83
N LYS A 14 13.77 -13.23 51.71
CA LYS A 14 15.02 -13.61 52.40
C LYS A 14 15.36 -12.59 53.48
N LYS A 15 15.91 -13.06 54.61
CA LYS A 15 16.47 -12.18 55.63
C LYS A 15 17.91 -11.86 55.26
N LEU A 16 18.28 -10.58 55.27
CA LEU A 16 19.67 -10.18 55.07
C LEU A 16 20.43 -10.45 56.37
N ILE A 17 21.45 -11.30 56.31
CA ILE A 17 22.30 -11.65 57.46
C ILE A 17 23.62 -10.89 57.32
N ILE A 18 24.06 -10.24 58.40
CA ILE A 18 25.32 -9.52 58.49
C ILE A 18 26.11 -10.11 59.65
N ASP A 19 27.24 -10.75 59.35
CA ASP A 19 28.22 -11.20 60.34
C ASP A 19 29.42 -10.25 60.34
N GLU A 20 29.77 -9.76 61.52
CA GLU A 20 30.93 -8.91 61.72
C GLU A 20 32.25 -9.58 61.34
N ASN A 21 32.40 -10.88 61.62
CA ASN A 21 33.61 -11.63 61.28
C ASN A 21 33.78 -11.75 59.78
N ASP A 22 32.69 -11.93 59.03
CA ASP A 22 32.72 -11.97 57.57
C ASP A 22 33.16 -10.62 57.00
N ILE A 23 32.75 -9.51 57.63
CA ILE A 23 33.18 -8.16 57.26
C ILE A 23 34.68 -7.98 57.55
N GLU A 24 35.17 -8.39 58.72
CA GLU A 24 36.60 -8.31 59.09
C GLU A 24 37.47 -9.15 58.16
N ASN A 25 37.03 -10.36 57.83
CA ASN A 25 37.68 -11.24 56.86
C ASN A 25 37.69 -10.57 55.47
N ALA A 26 36.57 -9.98 55.03
CA ALA A 26 36.52 -9.28 53.75
C ALA A 26 37.42 -8.02 53.69
N ILE A 27 37.69 -7.37 54.82
CA ILE A 27 38.64 -6.24 54.90
C ILE A 27 40.10 -6.75 54.87
N SER A 28 40.39 -7.86 55.56
CA SER A 28 41.75 -8.40 55.70
C SER A 28 42.22 -9.23 54.50
N GLU A 29 41.32 -9.97 53.84
CA GLU A 29 41.62 -10.82 52.69
C GLU A 29 41.66 -10.01 51.37
N LYS A 30 42.58 -9.05 51.25
CA LYS A 30 43.06 -8.46 49.97
C LYS A 30 42.00 -8.22 48.86
N TYR A 31 40.74 -7.95 49.21
CA TYR A 31 39.70 -7.57 48.28
C TYR A 31 39.99 -6.12 47.88
N SER A 32 40.72 -5.98 46.78
CA SER A 32 41.35 -4.74 46.29
C SER A 32 40.41 -3.54 46.08
N PHE A 33 39.11 -3.75 46.23
CA PHE A 33 38.05 -2.76 46.06
C PHE A 33 37.65 -2.04 47.36
N CYS A 34 37.94 -2.60 48.54
CA CYS A 34 37.56 -1.97 49.81
C CYS A 34 38.74 -1.14 50.35
N LYS A 35 38.56 0.18 50.48
CA LYS A 35 39.60 1.12 50.95
C LYS A 35 39.77 1.16 52.47
N LEU A 36 38.99 0.38 53.22
CA LEU A 36 38.99 0.39 54.68
C LEU A 36 40.19 -0.39 55.21
N LYS A 37 40.87 0.15 56.22
CA LYS A 37 42.01 -0.54 56.86
C LYS A 37 41.58 -1.50 57.96
N ASN A 38 40.48 -1.20 58.64
CA ASN A 38 39.89 -2.03 59.69
C ASN A 38 38.42 -1.63 59.91
N ILE A 39 37.72 -2.41 60.73
CA ILE A 39 36.29 -2.23 60.98
C ILE A 39 35.93 -0.88 61.63
N SER A 40 36.88 -0.22 62.30
CA SER A 40 36.63 1.07 62.94
C SER A 40 36.46 2.23 61.96
N GLU A 41 36.90 2.05 60.72
CA GLU A 41 36.73 3.03 59.64
C GLU A 41 35.34 2.96 58.98
N ILE A 42 34.49 1.99 59.35
CA ILE A 42 33.14 1.91 58.82
C ILE A 42 32.34 3.16 59.23
N ASN A 43 31.73 3.78 58.23
CA ASN A 43 30.94 5.00 58.38
C ASN A 43 29.83 4.84 59.44
N SER A 44 29.73 5.80 60.36
CA SER A 44 28.71 5.82 61.42
C SER A 44 27.27 5.77 60.87
N ILE A 45 27.02 6.30 59.67
CA ILE A 45 25.74 6.21 58.96
C ILE A 45 25.39 4.74 58.67
N PHE A 46 26.37 3.93 58.27
CA PHE A 46 26.14 2.51 57.98
C PHE A 46 25.76 1.73 59.25
N VAL A 47 26.44 2.00 60.37
CA VAL A 47 26.10 1.40 61.67
C VAL A 47 24.67 1.78 62.10
N LYS A 48 24.27 3.06 61.90
CA LYS A 48 22.90 3.53 62.15
C LYS A 48 21.86 2.85 61.25
N LEU A 49 22.15 2.64 59.97
CA LEU A 49 21.25 1.94 59.05
C LEU A 49 21.04 0.48 59.46
N ILE A 50 22.11 -0.22 59.85
CA ILE A 50 22.01 -1.59 60.39
C ILE A 50 21.13 -1.60 61.63
N TYR A 51 21.33 -0.65 62.54
CA TYR A 51 20.52 -0.50 63.74
C TYR A 51 19.02 -0.33 63.43
N LEU A 52 18.67 0.59 62.54
CA LEU A 52 17.29 0.88 62.15
C LEU A 52 16.59 -0.34 61.54
N HIS A 53 17.26 -1.04 60.63
CA HIS A 53 16.67 -2.20 59.94
C HIS A 53 16.63 -3.45 60.83
N LYS A 54 17.59 -3.61 61.76
CA LYS A 54 17.57 -4.71 62.76
C LYS A 54 16.36 -4.58 63.69
N ASN A 55 16.07 -3.38 64.19
CA ASN A 55 14.91 -3.13 65.07
C ASN A 55 13.56 -3.38 64.39
N LYS A 56 13.49 -3.22 63.06
CA LYS A 56 12.31 -3.54 62.26
C LYS A 56 12.24 -5.03 61.89
N ASN A 57 13.14 -5.87 62.41
CA ASN A 57 13.32 -7.29 62.06
C ASN A 57 13.57 -7.56 60.56
N LEU A 58 14.05 -6.56 59.81
CA LEU A 58 14.30 -6.68 58.37
C LEU A 58 15.62 -7.37 58.06
N ILE A 59 16.58 -7.33 59.00
CA ILE A 59 17.90 -7.94 58.89
C ILE A 59 18.26 -8.68 60.17
N GLU A 60 19.20 -9.61 60.07
CA GLU A 60 19.88 -10.25 61.20
C GLU A 60 21.31 -9.75 61.28
N VAL A 61 21.79 -9.50 62.50
CA VAL A 61 23.15 -8.97 62.71
C VAL A 61 23.79 -9.73 63.86
N MET A 62 24.88 -10.42 63.55
CA MET A 62 25.70 -11.18 64.47
C MET A 62 26.98 -10.41 64.77
N PHE A 63 27.38 -10.37 66.03
CA PHE A 63 28.56 -9.64 66.50
C PHE A 63 29.52 -10.61 67.19
N SER A 64 30.82 -10.39 67.03
CA SER A 64 31.83 -11.11 67.80
C SER A 64 31.93 -10.55 69.23
N GLU A 65 32.42 -11.38 70.15
CA GLU A 65 32.58 -10.96 71.55
C GLU A 65 33.61 -9.82 71.65
N ASN A 66 33.25 -8.75 72.39
CA ASN A 66 34.08 -7.55 72.61
C ASN A 66 34.43 -6.72 71.36
N SER A 67 33.72 -6.92 70.26
CA SER A 67 34.00 -6.25 68.99
C SER A 67 33.76 -4.74 69.00
N TYR A 68 34.42 -4.04 68.07
CA TYR A 68 34.23 -2.60 67.91
C TYR A 68 32.82 -2.26 67.44
N PHE A 69 32.27 -3.04 66.50
CA PHE A 69 30.96 -2.77 65.93
C PHE A 69 29.87 -3.01 66.97
N LEU A 70 30.01 -4.02 67.83
CA LEU A 70 29.13 -4.25 68.98
C LEU A 70 29.14 -3.07 69.97
N LYS A 71 30.33 -2.54 70.30
CA LYS A 71 30.46 -1.36 71.17
C LYS A 71 29.76 -0.15 70.57
N ARG A 72 30.02 0.15 69.29
CA ARG A 72 29.34 1.23 68.55
C ARG A 72 27.82 1.03 68.46
N PHE A 73 27.39 -0.21 68.28
CA PHE A 73 25.96 -0.55 68.24
C PHE A 73 25.29 -0.32 69.60
N LYS A 74 25.97 -0.66 70.70
CA LYS A 74 25.52 -0.39 72.08
C LYS A 74 25.52 1.10 72.39
N GLU A 75 26.56 1.85 71.99
CA GLU A 75 26.60 3.31 72.13
C GLU A 75 25.41 3.99 71.45
N ILE A 76 25.01 3.54 70.25
CA ILE A 76 23.81 4.05 69.56
C ILE A 76 22.53 3.67 70.32
N ASN A 77 22.50 2.51 70.98
CA ASN A 77 21.37 2.05 71.76
C ASN A 77 21.24 2.75 73.13
N GLU A 78 22.36 3.05 73.79
CA GLU A 78 22.44 3.75 75.08
C GLU A 78 22.22 5.26 74.94
N ASN A 79 22.65 5.85 73.82
CA ASN A 79 22.33 7.23 73.44
C ASN A 79 20.84 7.47 73.08
N LYS A 80 19.97 6.47 73.26
CA LYS A 80 18.51 6.64 73.21
C LYS A 80 17.91 7.30 74.45
N GLY A 81 18.68 7.38 75.55
CA GLY A 81 18.22 8.01 76.78
C GLY A 81 18.16 9.54 76.73
N ILE A 82 18.84 10.18 75.77
CA ILE A 82 19.00 11.64 75.71
C ILE A 82 18.96 12.05 74.23
N GLU A 83 18.02 12.93 73.86
CA GLU A 83 17.79 13.56 72.53
C GLU A 83 16.98 12.78 71.47
N ASN A 84 15.64 12.83 71.59
CA ASN A 84 14.69 12.23 70.64
C ASN A 84 14.11 13.20 69.58
N GLU A 85 14.38 14.51 69.64
CA GLU A 85 13.71 15.49 68.75
C GLU A 85 14.58 15.91 67.56
N SER A 86 15.83 16.32 67.77
CA SER A 86 16.69 16.86 66.69
C SER A 86 17.04 15.84 65.58
N LYS A 87 17.18 14.54 65.92
CA LYS A 87 17.54 13.47 64.96
C LYS A 87 16.36 12.96 64.12
N ASN A 88 15.11 13.13 64.59
CA ASN A 88 13.93 12.87 63.78
C ASN A 88 13.78 13.92 62.67
N TYR A 89 14.15 15.17 62.92
CA TYR A 89 14.12 16.22 61.91
C TYR A 89 15.10 15.96 60.75
N GLU A 90 16.34 15.59 61.02
CA GLU A 90 17.33 15.28 59.96
C GLU A 90 16.92 14.06 59.11
N VAL A 91 16.39 13.01 59.74
CA VAL A 91 15.88 11.82 59.02
C VAL A 91 14.67 12.17 58.17
N LEU A 92 13.74 12.96 58.71
CA LEU A 92 12.56 13.43 57.99
C LEU A 92 12.93 14.35 56.81
N GLU A 93 13.96 15.17 56.97
CA GLU A 93 14.46 16.07 55.92
C GLU A 93 15.09 15.28 54.76
N ILE A 94 15.85 14.22 55.07
CA ILE A 94 16.39 13.30 54.06
C ILE A 94 15.27 12.51 53.36
N GLU A 95 14.28 12.00 54.10
CA GLU A 95 13.13 11.29 53.53
C GLU A 95 12.29 12.20 52.61
N ASN A 96 12.15 13.48 52.97
CA ASN A 96 11.49 14.49 52.15
C ASN A 96 12.25 14.77 50.84
N GLU A 97 13.58 14.93 50.90
CA GLU A 97 14.39 15.13 49.69
C GLU A 97 14.39 13.90 48.77
N ILE A 98 14.46 12.68 49.32
CA ILE A 98 14.30 11.45 48.54
C ILE A 98 12.94 11.42 47.83
N THR A 99 11.88 11.82 48.52
CA THR A 99 10.53 11.87 47.96
C THR A 99 10.42 12.89 46.83
N LYS A 100 11.03 14.08 46.97
CA LYS A 100 11.11 15.08 45.89
C LYS A 100 11.84 14.54 44.66
N ILE A 101 13.00 13.90 44.86
CA ILE A 101 13.78 13.32 43.76
C ILE A 101 12.98 12.24 43.03
N LYS A 102 12.29 11.35 43.77
CA LYS A 102 11.40 10.34 43.19
C LYS A 102 10.29 10.97 42.34
N LEU A 103 9.59 11.96 42.89
CA LEU A 103 8.53 12.69 42.19
C LEU A 103 9.05 13.41 40.93
N GLU A 104 10.23 14.01 40.99
CA GLU A 104 10.82 14.69 39.83
C GLU A 104 11.22 13.70 38.73
N ASN A 105 11.76 12.55 39.11
CA ASN A 105 12.08 11.48 38.16
C ASN A 105 10.81 10.90 37.50
N GLU A 106 9.73 10.70 38.26
CA GLU A 106 8.43 10.30 37.71
C GLU A 106 7.87 11.35 36.74
N ARG A 107 7.97 12.64 37.08
CA ARG A 107 7.56 13.74 36.18
C ARG A 107 8.36 13.73 34.88
N LYS A 108 9.68 13.55 34.95
CA LYS A 108 10.56 13.44 33.77
C LYS A 108 10.19 12.24 32.91
N ALA A 109 9.92 11.08 33.52
CA ALA A 109 9.47 9.88 32.82
C ALA A 109 8.12 10.09 32.11
N LYS A 110 7.12 10.66 32.80
CA LYS A 110 5.81 11.00 32.20
C LYS A 110 5.95 11.97 31.02
N LYS A 111 6.80 12.99 31.15
CA LYS A 111 7.06 13.95 30.06
C LYS A 111 7.68 13.26 28.84
N LYS A 112 8.62 12.34 29.06
CA LYS A 112 9.23 11.55 27.97
C LYS A 112 8.19 10.72 27.24
N ILE A 113 7.36 9.97 27.98
CA ILE A 113 6.27 9.16 27.41
C ILE A 113 5.30 10.03 26.59
N ASN A 114 4.91 11.20 27.12
CA ASN A 114 3.99 12.09 26.42
C ASN A 114 4.57 12.63 25.11
N ASN A 115 5.86 12.97 25.09
CA ASN A 115 6.54 13.42 23.88
C ASN A 115 6.58 12.30 22.82
N GLU A 116 6.89 11.07 23.25
CA GLU A 116 6.95 9.89 22.39
C GLU A 116 5.58 9.57 21.79
N TYR A 117 4.51 9.68 22.59
CA TYR A 117 3.13 9.53 22.12
C TYR A 117 2.74 10.57 21.05
N GLU A 118 3.09 11.84 21.25
CA GLU A 118 2.79 12.88 20.25
C GLU A 118 3.61 12.70 18.95
N LEU A 119 4.86 12.21 19.03
CA LEU A 119 5.64 11.84 17.85
C LEU A 119 4.95 10.73 17.04
N VAL A 120 4.58 9.62 17.68
CA VAL A 120 3.88 8.50 17.03
C VAL A 120 2.58 8.96 16.39
N LYS A 121 1.85 9.86 17.03
CA LYS A 121 0.60 10.42 16.50
C LYS A 121 0.82 11.30 15.27
N ILE A 122 1.95 12.00 15.17
CA ILE A 122 2.33 12.76 13.97
C ILE A 122 2.67 11.78 12.84
N GLU A 123 3.51 10.78 13.09
CA GLU A 123 3.88 9.74 12.11
C GLU A 123 2.63 9.05 11.56
N LEU A 124 1.70 8.62 12.43
CA LEU A 124 0.44 8.02 12.01
C LEU A 124 -0.43 8.95 11.15
N LYS A 125 -0.39 10.27 11.38
CA LYS A 125 -1.12 11.23 10.53
C LYS A 125 -0.47 11.34 9.15
N GLU A 126 0.85 11.34 9.08
CA GLU A 126 1.60 11.39 7.82
C GLU A 126 1.37 10.12 7.00
N GLU A 127 1.46 8.94 7.62
CA GLU A 127 1.16 7.66 6.95
C GLU A 127 -0.27 7.62 6.40
N LYS A 128 -1.25 8.15 7.15
CA LYS A 128 -2.64 8.23 6.70
C LYS A 128 -2.80 9.13 5.47
N LYS A 129 -2.12 10.28 5.45
CA LYS A 129 -2.12 11.19 4.29
C LYS A 129 -1.53 10.50 3.06
N GLU A 130 -0.42 9.80 3.23
CA GLU A 130 0.23 9.09 2.12
C GLU A 130 -0.63 7.95 1.58
N LYS A 131 -1.24 7.15 2.46
CA LYS A 131 -2.22 6.12 2.08
C LYS A 131 -3.40 6.71 1.31
N GLU A 132 -3.91 7.87 1.71
CA GLU A 132 -5.00 8.51 1.01
C GLU A 132 -4.61 9.01 -0.38
N LYS A 133 -3.37 9.52 -0.53
CA LYS A 133 -2.82 9.92 -1.83
C LYS A 133 -2.70 8.71 -2.77
N ILE A 134 -2.10 7.61 -2.30
CA ILE A 134 -1.99 6.35 -3.06
C ILE A 134 -3.39 5.84 -3.47
N ARG A 135 -4.37 5.91 -2.56
CA ARG A 135 -5.74 5.48 -2.86
C ARG A 135 -6.35 6.30 -4.01
N LYS A 136 -6.16 7.62 -4.02
CA LYS A 136 -6.65 8.51 -5.08
C LYS A 136 -5.98 8.20 -6.42
N GLU A 137 -4.67 7.96 -6.44
CA GLU A 137 -3.94 7.57 -7.66
C GLU A 137 -4.45 6.25 -8.25
N ILE A 138 -4.69 5.23 -7.41
CA ILE A 138 -5.27 3.95 -7.85
C ILE A 138 -6.67 4.14 -8.45
N GLU A 139 -7.48 5.03 -7.88
CA GLU A 139 -8.83 5.31 -8.37
C GLU A 139 -8.80 5.99 -9.75
N LEU A 140 -7.88 6.94 -9.95
CA LEU A 140 -7.63 7.56 -11.25
C LEU A 140 -7.20 6.53 -12.31
N MET A 141 -6.25 5.65 -11.98
CA MET A 141 -5.80 4.59 -12.89
C MET A 141 -6.93 3.65 -13.31
N LYS A 142 -7.84 3.30 -12.39
CA LYS A 142 -9.02 2.48 -12.73
C LYS A 142 -9.95 3.16 -13.72
N ILE A 143 -10.16 4.47 -13.57
CA ILE A 143 -10.99 5.26 -14.49
C ILE A 143 -10.36 5.29 -15.88
N GLU A 144 -9.05 5.53 -15.96
CA GLU A 144 -8.31 5.58 -17.22
C GLU A 144 -8.33 4.23 -17.95
N LEU A 145 -8.06 3.15 -17.23
CA LEU A 145 -8.16 1.79 -17.78
C LEU A 145 -9.57 1.47 -18.30
N ALA A 146 -10.62 1.93 -17.62
CA ALA A 146 -11.99 1.74 -18.07
C ALA A 146 -12.30 2.53 -19.35
N LYS A 147 -11.75 3.73 -19.52
CA LYS A 147 -11.88 4.53 -20.75
C LYS A 147 -11.19 3.83 -21.92
N GLU A 148 -9.95 3.39 -21.74
CA GLU A 148 -9.21 2.66 -22.79
C GLU A 148 -9.93 1.39 -23.23
N LYS A 149 -10.50 0.62 -22.28
CA LYS A 149 -11.28 -0.58 -22.61
C LYS A 149 -12.50 -0.26 -23.47
N LYS A 150 -13.23 0.82 -23.15
CA LYS A 150 -14.39 1.26 -23.94
C LYS A 150 -13.98 1.67 -25.35
N GLU A 151 -12.87 2.37 -25.49
CA GLU A 151 -12.35 2.80 -26.79
C GLU A 151 -11.89 1.62 -27.65
N LYS A 152 -11.12 0.69 -27.06
CA LYS A 152 -10.73 -0.56 -27.74
C LYS A 152 -11.93 -1.37 -28.22
N GLU A 153 -12.98 -1.44 -27.41
CA GLU A 153 -14.21 -2.15 -27.78
C GLU A 153 -14.97 -1.45 -28.93
N LYS A 154 -14.97 -0.11 -28.95
CA LYS A 154 -15.52 0.66 -30.07
C LYS A 154 -14.75 0.37 -31.36
N ILE A 155 -13.42 0.46 -31.32
CA ILE A 155 -12.55 0.17 -32.47
C ILE A 155 -12.77 -1.27 -32.97
N ARG A 156 -12.92 -2.23 -32.06
CA ARG A 156 -13.21 -3.63 -32.41
C ARG A 156 -14.51 -3.76 -33.21
N LYS A 157 -15.59 -3.12 -32.75
CA LYS A 157 -16.89 -3.13 -33.43
C LYS A 157 -16.83 -2.45 -34.80
N ASP A 158 -16.15 -1.31 -34.90
CA ASP A 158 -15.98 -0.58 -36.16
C ASP A 158 -15.21 -1.45 -37.18
N ASN A 159 -14.16 -2.15 -36.73
CA ASN A 159 -13.40 -3.08 -37.56
C ASN A 159 -14.23 -4.31 -38.00
N GLU A 160 -15.08 -4.85 -37.13
CA GLU A 160 -16.01 -5.94 -37.49
C GLU A 160 -17.03 -5.49 -38.53
N LEU A 161 -17.59 -4.28 -38.38
CA LEU A 161 -18.53 -3.70 -39.34
C LEU A 161 -17.86 -3.49 -40.71
N MET A 162 -16.65 -2.93 -40.73
CA MET A 162 -15.89 -2.73 -41.98
C MET A 162 -15.63 -4.04 -42.73
N LYS A 163 -15.30 -5.12 -42.01
CA LYS A 163 -15.14 -6.47 -42.61
C LYS A 163 -16.43 -6.95 -43.26
N ILE A 164 -17.57 -6.76 -42.60
CA ILE A 164 -18.89 -7.14 -43.12
C ILE A 164 -19.22 -6.33 -44.37
N GLU A 165 -19.00 -5.02 -44.36
CA GLU A 165 -19.25 -4.15 -45.51
C GLU A 165 -18.38 -4.51 -46.71
N ASN A 166 -17.09 -4.78 -46.48
CA ASN A 166 -16.18 -5.21 -47.55
C ASN A 166 -16.63 -6.54 -48.15
N LYS A 167 -16.99 -7.52 -47.32
CA LYS A 167 -17.52 -8.80 -47.79
C LYS A 167 -18.82 -8.65 -48.58
N LYS A 168 -19.72 -7.74 -48.16
CA LYS A 168 -20.94 -7.41 -48.92
C LYS A 168 -20.61 -6.82 -50.29
N LYS A 169 -19.67 -5.87 -50.35
CA LYS A 169 -19.22 -5.27 -51.63
C LYS A 169 -18.58 -6.31 -52.55
N GLU A 170 -17.76 -7.21 -52.00
CA GLU A 170 -17.15 -8.31 -52.76
C GLU A 170 -18.21 -9.28 -53.30
N ASN A 171 -19.16 -9.68 -52.46
CA ASN A 171 -20.28 -10.54 -52.86
C ASN A 171 -21.12 -9.88 -53.95
N GLN A 172 -21.47 -8.60 -53.79
CA GLN A 172 -22.22 -7.86 -54.81
C GLN A 172 -21.45 -7.80 -56.15
N LYS A 173 -20.14 -7.55 -56.09
CA LYS A 173 -19.28 -7.57 -57.29
C LYS A 173 -19.25 -8.95 -57.93
N LEU A 174 -19.24 -10.02 -57.14
CA LEU A 174 -19.27 -11.40 -57.62
C LEU A 174 -20.63 -11.75 -58.26
N GLU A 175 -21.73 -11.33 -57.65
CA GLU A 175 -23.08 -11.51 -58.19
C GLU A 175 -23.24 -10.83 -59.55
N ILE A 176 -22.83 -9.57 -59.67
CA ILE A 176 -22.83 -8.83 -60.94
C ILE A 176 -21.98 -9.57 -61.99
N LYS A 177 -20.78 -10.01 -61.61
CA LYS A 177 -19.88 -10.75 -62.50
C LYS A 177 -20.53 -12.05 -62.99
N ASN A 178 -21.13 -12.83 -62.08
CA ASN A 178 -21.76 -14.10 -62.41
C ASN A 178 -22.97 -13.91 -63.35
N TYR A 179 -23.82 -12.92 -63.06
CA TYR A 179 -24.95 -12.57 -63.92
C TYR A 179 -24.51 -12.21 -65.35
N ILE A 180 -23.48 -11.36 -65.50
CA ILE A 180 -22.96 -11.00 -66.82
C ILE A 180 -22.38 -12.24 -67.53
N MET A 181 -21.62 -13.08 -66.83
CA MET A 181 -21.02 -14.30 -67.42
C MET A 181 -22.08 -15.30 -67.89
N GLU A 182 -23.13 -15.55 -67.09
CA GLU A 182 -24.24 -16.41 -67.47
C GLU A 182 -24.92 -15.90 -68.76
N LYS A 183 -25.17 -14.60 -68.82
CA LYS A 183 -25.82 -13.96 -69.97
C LYS A 183 -24.95 -14.02 -71.23
N ILE A 184 -23.62 -13.89 -71.10
CA ILE A 184 -22.68 -14.05 -72.21
C ILE A 184 -22.69 -15.51 -72.71
N ASN A 185 -22.60 -16.49 -71.81
CA ASN A 185 -22.53 -17.92 -72.18
C ASN A 185 -23.82 -18.41 -72.88
N ASN A 186 -24.96 -17.82 -72.57
CA ASN A 186 -26.24 -18.16 -73.19
C ASN A 186 -26.45 -17.52 -74.58
N LYS A 187 -25.57 -16.61 -75.04
CA LYS A 187 -25.61 -16.04 -76.40
C LYS A 187 -24.67 -16.81 -77.33
N ARG A 188 -25.23 -17.39 -78.41
CA ARG A 188 -24.53 -18.28 -79.34
C ARG A 188 -23.67 -17.59 -80.41
N ASP A 189 -23.81 -16.27 -80.59
CA ASP A 189 -23.13 -15.54 -81.65
C ASP A 189 -22.11 -14.51 -81.12
N ASN A 190 -20.85 -14.74 -81.47
CA ASN A 190 -19.66 -14.08 -80.93
C ASN A 190 -19.44 -12.64 -81.46
N ASN A 191 -20.48 -12.00 -82.02
CA ASN A 191 -20.36 -10.76 -82.78
C ASN A 191 -21.11 -9.54 -82.21
N GLU A 192 -21.96 -9.69 -81.18
CA GLU A 192 -22.73 -8.59 -80.58
C GLU A 192 -22.29 -8.30 -79.14
N THR A 193 -22.41 -7.03 -78.69
CA THR A 193 -22.27 -6.73 -77.25
C THR A 193 -23.53 -7.16 -76.53
N LEU A 194 -23.39 -7.67 -75.29
CA LEU A 194 -24.52 -8.18 -74.51
C LEU A 194 -25.68 -7.14 -74.43
N LEU A 195 -25.36 -5.86 -74.25
CA LEU A 195 -26.30 -4.74 -74.16
C LEU A 195 -26.99 -4.44 -75.50
N THR A 196 -26.27 -4.42 -76.63
CA THR A 196 -26.89 -4.17 -77.95
C THR A 196 -27.84 -5.29 -78.34
N SER A 197 -27.52 -6.54 -77.99
CA SER A 197 -28.39 -7.69 -78.23
C SER A 197 -29.69 -7.64 -77.40
N GLU A 198 -29.67 -7.17 -76.14
CA GLU A 198 -30.91 -6.93 -75.38
C GLU A 198 -31.74 -5.77 -75.96
N CYS A 199 -31.08 -4.70 -76.44
CA CYS A 199 -31.77 -3.62 -77.16
C CYS A 199 -32.42 -4.12 -78.47
N LYS A 200 -31.78 -5.06 -79.17
CA LYS A 200 -32.34 -5.69 -80.38
C LYS A 200 -33.61 -6.48 -80.06
N GLN A 201 -33.63 -7.18 -78.92
CA GLN A 201 -34.80 -7.92 -78.43
C GLN A 201 -35.90 -7.01 -77.86
N GLY A 202 -35.59 -5.75 -77.54
CA GLY A 202 -36.55 -4.79 -76.98
C GLY A 202 -36.85 -5.00 -75.49
N ASN A 203 -36.05 -5.80 -74.78
CA ASN A 203 -36.25 -6.13 -73.36
C ASN A 203 -35.76 -5.00 -72.45
N ILE A 204 -36.62 -4.01 -72.21
CA ILE A 204 -36.23 -2.80 -71.48
C ILE A 204 -35.85 -3.07 -70.01
N GLU A 205 -36.51 -4.03 -69.34
CA GLU A 205 -36.17 -4.45 -67.96
C GLU A 205 -34.76 -5.03 -67.86
N GLU A 206 -34.35 -5.83 -68.84
CA GLU A 206 -33.00 -6.41 -68.85
C GLU A 206 -31.95 -5.36 -69.23
N VAL A 207 -32.26 -4.46 -70.16
CA VAL A 207 -31.41 -3.29 -70.46
C VAL A 207 -31.19 -2.44 -69.20
N LYS A 208 -32.25 -2.15 -68.43
CA LYS A 208 -32.15 -1.44 -67.14
C LYS A 208 -31.16 -2.12 -66.18
N LYS A 209 -31.27 -3.45 -66.02
CA LYS A 209 -30.38 -4.22 -65.13
C LYS A 209 -28.93 -4.20 -65.60
N LEU A 210 -28.68 -4.39 -66.90
CA LEU A 210 -27.33 -4.40 -67.46
C LEU A 210 -26.64 -3.04 -67.34
N ILE A 211 -27.37 -1.95 -67.54
CA ILE A 211 -26.85 -0.58 -67.31
C ILE A 211 -26.56 -0.37 -65.82
N HIS A 212 -27.44 -0.83 -64.93
CA HIS A 212 -27.21 -0.78 -63.47
C HIS A 212 -25.98 -1.59 -63.04
N CYS A 213 -25.64 -2.65 -63.77
CA CYS A 213 -24.40 -3.42 -63.58
C CYS A 213 -23.13 -2.72 -64.09
N GLY A 214 -23.24 -1.50 -64.63
CA GLY A 214 -22.10 -0.70 -65.10
C GLY A 214 -21.66 -1.02 -66.53
N MET A 215 -22.53 -1.60 -67.36
CA MET A 215 -22.21 -1.79 -68.77
C MET A 215 -22.13 -0.46 -69.52
N ASP A 216 -21.15 -0.35 -70.41
CA ASP A 216 -20.95 0.84 -71.24
C ASP A 216 -22.09 1.00 -72.25
N ILE A 217 -22.92 2.01 -72.01
CA ILE A 217 -24.08 2.41 -72.81
C ILE A 217 -23.73 2.91 -74.21
N ASN A 218 -22.47 3.30 -74.44
CA ASN A 218 -21.97 3.81 -75.72
C ASN A 218 -21.12 2.78 -76.48
N LYS A 219 -20.93 1.59 -75.91
CA LYS A 219 -20.13 0.54 -76.54
C LYS A 219 -20.76 0.08 -77.84
N LYS A 220 -20.06 0.34 -78.94
CA LYS A 220 -20.46 -0.08 -80.28
C LYS A 220 -20.37 -1.60 -80.44
N ASN A 221 -21.32 -2.20 -81.16
CA ASN A 221 -21.20 -3.58 -81.64
C ASN A 221 -20.24 -3.65 -82.84
N LYS A 222 -20.08 -4.84 -83.46
CA LYS A 222 -19.21 -5.03 -84.62
C LYS A 222 -19.66 -4.27 -85.88
N ASP A 223 -20.95 -3.94 -85.96
CA ASP A 223 -21.52 -3.14 -87.05
C ASP A 223 -21.32 -1.62 -86.81
N GLY A 224 -20.71 -1.23 -85.69
CA GLY A 224 -20.53 0.16 -85.30
C GLY A 224 -21.77 0.79 -84.64
N ASP A 225 -22.85 0.04 -84.45
CA ASP A 225 -24.09 0.51 -83.83
C ASP A 225 -23.96 0.58 -82.30
N THR A 226 -24.42 1.69 -81.73
CA THR A 226 -24.60 1.85 -80.28
C THR A 226 -25.96 1.29 -79.84
N PRO A 227 -26.14 0.98 -78.54
CA PRO A 227 -27.44 0.63 -77.97
C PRO A 227 -28.57 1.61 -78.37
N LEU A 228 -28.27 2.90 -78.43
CA LEU A 228 -29.22 3.94 -78.86
C LEU A 228 -29.60 3.80 -80.35
N LEU A 229 -28.61 3.57 -81.24
CA LEU A 229 -28.88 3.35 -82.67
C LEU A 229 -29.77 2.13 -82.89
N ILE A 230 -29.53 1.04 -82.15
CA ILE A 230 -30.40 -0.15 -82.19
C ILE A 230 -31.82 0.19 -81.74
N ALA A 231 -31.99 0.90 -80.62
CA ALA A 231 -33.31 1.28 -80.13
C ALA A 231 -34.09 2.15 -81.14
N CYS A 232 -33.40 3.07 -81.82
CA CYS A 232 -33.96 3.88 -82.90
C CYS A 232 -34.36 3.03 -84.12
N LYS A 233 -33.48 2.11 -84.57
CA LYS A 233 -33.76 1.21 -85.70
C LYS A 233 -34.98 0.32 -85.45
N ASN A 234 -35.17 -0.11 -84.20
CA ASN A 234 -36.31 -0.92 -83.79
C ASN A 234 -37.59 -0.10 -83.52
N GLY A 235 -37.52 1.23 -83.54
CA GLY A 235 -38.67 2.10 -83.22
C GLY A 235 -39.13 2.04 -81.76
N ASN A 236 -38.30 1.52 -80.84
CA ASN A 236 -38.68 1.39 -79.42
C ASN A 236 -38.50 2.73 -78.68
N ILE A 237 -39.54 3.57 -78.72
CA ILE A 237 -39.55 4.91 -78.13
C ILE A 237 -39.24 4.89 -76.64
N GLU A 238 -39.74 3.90 -75.90
CA GLU A 238 -39.52 3.78 -74.46
C GLU A 238 -38.04 3.53 -74.14
N LEU A 239 -37.42 2.61 -74.88
CA LEU A 239 -36.01 2.29 -74.76
C LEU A 239 -35.11 3.47 -75.17
N VAL A 240 -35.49 4.21 -76.22
CA VAL A 240 -34.79 5.45 -76.64
C VAL A 240 -34.83 6.49 -75.54
N LYS A 241 -36.02 6.76 -74.96
CA LYS A 241 -36.16 7.71 -73.84
C LYS A 241 -35.32 7.29 -72.64
N TYR A 242 -35.32 6.00 -72.31
CA TYR A 242 -34.53 5.48 -71.21
C TYR A 242 -33.02 5.62 -71.44
N LEU A 243 -32.51 5.24 -72.61
CA LEU A 243 -31.09 5.38 -72.94
C LEU A 243 -30.64 6.84 -72.97
N LEU A 244 -31.47 7.76 -73.50
CA LEU A 244 -31.19 9.20 -73.51
C LEU A 244 -31.23 9.85 -72.12
N SER A 245 -31.75 9.16 -71.10
CA SER A 245 -31.71 9.65 -69.72
C SER A 245 -30.31 9.58 -69.11
N TYR A 246 -29.39 8.81 -69.71
CA TYR A 246 -27.98 8.74 -69.33
C TYR A 246 -27.17 9.68 -70.25
N LYS A 247 -26.40 10.60 -69.65
CA LYS A 247 -25.53 11.56 -70.35
C LYS A 247 -24.13 11.00 -70.59
#